data_AF-A0A0F5PZW4-F1
#
_entry.id   AF-A0A0F5PZW4-F1
#
_cell.length_a   1.000
_cell.length_b   1.000
_cell.length_c   1.000
_cell.angle_alpha   90.00
_cell.angle_beta   90.00
_cell.angle_gamma   90.00
#
_symmetry.space_group_name_H-M   'P 1'
#
loop_
_entity.id
_entity.type
_entity.pdbx_description
1 polymer ?
#
loop_
_entity_poly.entity_id
_entity_poly.type
_entity_poly.pdbx_seq_one_letter_code
_entity_poly.pdbx_strand_id
1 'polypeptide(L)' 'MASLEYPVIVSPLPPEDGGGFSTTVPDLPGCMSDGDTPEEAIAHFQDAIGVLIEAAMDMGRPIPRPSRHLAIA' A
#
# COMPACT_ATOMS: atom_id res chain seq x y z
N MET A 1 13.06 12.79 10.50
CA MET A 1 11.96 12.53 9.55
C MET A 1 11.65 11.06 9.66
N ALA A 2 10.44 10.69 10.07
CA ALA A 2 10.08 9.28 10.26
C ALA A 2 9.77 8.68 8.89
N SER A 3 10.68 7.83 8.37
CA SER A 3 10.29 6.89 7.32
C SER A 3 9.38 5.86 7.93
N LEU A 4 8.12 5.83 7.50
CA LEU A 4 7.17 4.79 7.83
C LEU A 4 7.25 3.73 6.73
N GLU A 5 7.75 2.55 7.07
CA GLU A 5 7.82 1.41 6.16
C GLU A 5 6.59 0.54 6.38
N TYR A 6 5.65 0.56 5.43
CA TYR A 6 4.46 -0.28 5.48
C TYR A 6 4.68 -1.60 4.74
N PRO A 7 4.25 -2.75 5.30
CA PRO A 7 4.33 -4.02 4.61
C PRO A 7 3.29 -4.06 3.48
N VAL A 8 3.78 -4.07 2.24
CA VAL A 8 2.96 -4.21 1.04
C VAL A 8 2.85 -5.69 0.68
N ILE A 9 1.62 -6.20 0.65
CA ILE A 9 1.33 -7.56 0.19
C ILE A 9 0.94 -7.45 -1.28
N VAL A 10 1.73 -8.09 -2.15
CA VAL A 10 1.39 -8.22 -3.57
C VAL A 10 0.73 -9.57 -3.81
N SER A 11 -0.44 -9.59 -4.42
CA SER A 11 -1.14 -10.80 -4.82
C SER A 11 -1.47 -10.75 -6.32
N PRO A 12 -1.26 -11.85 -7.06
CA PRO A 12 -1.70 -11.93 -8.45
C PRO A 12 -3.22 -11.93 -8.51
N LEU A 13 -3.78 -11.14 -9.42
CA LEU A 13 -5.20 -11.12 -9.70
C LEU A 13 -5.53 -12.22 -10.73
N PRO A 14 -6.66 -12.92 -10.56
CA PRO A 14 -7.11 -13.86 -11.55
C PRO A 14 -7.49 -13.13 -12.85
N PRO A 15 -7.35 -13.77 -14.03
CA PRO A 15 -7.62 -13.13 -15.31
C PRO A 15 -9.09 -12.68 -15.47
N GLU A 16 -10.02 -13.25 -14.71
CA GLU A 16 -11.43 -12.82 -14.65
C GLU A 16 -11.61 -11.43 -14.01
N ASP A 17 -10.70 -11.01 -13.13
CA ASP A 17 -10.67 -9.68 -12.50
C ASP A 17 -9.80 -8.68 -13.28
N GLY A 18 -9.36 -9.04 -14.49
CA GLY A 18 -8.47 -8.22 -15.33
C GLY A 18 -7.01 -8.71 -15.37
N GLY A 19 -6.64 -9.64 -14.49
CA GLY A 19 -5.25 -10.13 -14.38
C GLY A 19 -4.32 -9.10 -13.73
N GLY A 20 -3.01 -9.38 -13.76
CA GLY A 20 -1.99 -8.53 -13.16
C GLY A 20 -1.78 -8.79 -11.67
N PHE A 21 -1.42 -7.73 -10.94
CA PHE A 21 -1.05 -7.77 -9.53
C PHE A 21 -1.78 -6.67 -8.76
N SER A 22 -2.30 -7.02 -7.60
CA SER A 22 -2.87 -6.07 -6.65
C SER A 22 -1.98 -6.00 -5.41
N THR A 23 -1.81 -4.79 -4.91
CA THR A 23 -1.13 -4.47 -3.66
C THR A 23 -2.16 -4.12 -2.61
N THR A 24 -1.95 -4.65 -1.40
CA THR A 24 -2.79 -4.30 -0.25
C THR A 24 -1.90 -4.14 0.97
N VAL A 25 -2.20 -3.15 1.79
CA VAL A 25 -1.53 -2.95 3.08
C VAL A 25 -2.49 -3.24 4.22
N PRO A 26 -2.24 -4.27 5.04
CA PRO A 26 -3.12 -4.62 6.16
C PRO A 26 -3.21 -3.51 7.22
N ASP A 27 -2.13 -2.72 7.36
CA ASP A 27 -2.06 -1.57 8.26
C ASP A 27 -2.87 -0.35 7.77
N LEU A 28 -3.19 -0.30 6.47
CA LEU A 28 -3.89 0.79 5.80
C LEU A 28 -5.10 0.23 5.06
N PRO A 29 -6.14 -0.24 5.79
CA PRO A 29 -7.34 -0.77 5.16
C PRO A 29 -7.99 0.31 4.29
N GLY A 30 -8.08 0.02 2.99
CA GLY A 30 -8.59 0.94 1.98
C GLY A 30 -7.54 1.57 1.07
N CYS A 31 -6.24 1.35 1.34
CA CYS A 31 -5.16 1.70 0.42
C CYS A 31 -4.73 0.44 -0.33
N MET A 32 -5.20 0.34 -1.58
CA MET A 32 -4.85 -0.73 -2.50
C MET A 32 -4.46 -0.11 -3.83
N SER A 33 -3.56 -0.77 -4.55
CA SER A 33 -3.15 -0.34 -5.88
C SER A 33 -2.90 -1.54 -6.76
N ASP A 34 -3.28 -1.46 -8.02
CA ASP A 34 -3.09 -2.50 -9.02
C ASP A 34 -2.06 -2.10 -10.07
N GLY A 35 -1.53 -3.09 -10.76
CA GLY A 35 -0.64 -2.94 -11.90
C GLY A 35 -0.47 -4.24 -12.66
N ASP A 36 -0.09 -4.15 -13.93
CA ASP A 36 0.21 -5.32 -14.76
C ASP A 36 1.42 -6.12 -14.23
N THR A 37 2.30 -5.45 -13.50
CA THR A 37 3.51 -6.02 -12.88
C THR A 37 3.57 -5.71 -11.38
N PRO A 38 4.25 -6.55 -10.58
CA PRO A 38 4.43 -6.28 -9.16
C PRO A 38 5.22 -4.98 -8.94
N GLU A 39 6.19 -4.66 -9.81
CA GLU A 39 6.93 -3.40 -9.73
C GLU A 39 6.04 -2.18 -9.96
N GLU A 40 5.16 -2.20 -10.96
CA GLU A 40 4.20 -1.11 -11.19
C GLU A 40 3.24 -0.95 -10.02
N ALA A 41 2.68 -2.05 -9.52
CA ALA A 41 1.73 -1.99 -8.41
C ALA A 41 2.39 -1.40 -7.15
N ILE A 42 3.67 -1.71 -6.90
CA ILE A 42 4.45 -1.10 -5.81
C ILE A 42 4.73 0.39 -6.08
N ALA A 43 5.10 0.76 -7.30
CA ALA A 43 5.36 2.15 -7.67
C ALA A 43 4.11 3.02 -7.46
N HIS A 44 2.96 2.58 -7.96
CA HIS A 44 1.69 3.25 -7.74
C HIS A 44 1.32 3.33 -6.25
N PHE A 45 1.61 2.28 -5.48
CA PHE A 45 1.37 2.26 -4.05
C PHE A 45 2.23 3.29 -3.28
N GLN A 46 3.47 3.53 -3.71
CA GLN A 46 4.34 4.56 -3.11
C GLN A 46 3.75 5.96 -3.25
N ASP A 47 3.25 6.30 -4.44
CA ASP A 47 2.54 7.57 -4.68
C ASP A 47 1.24 7.65 -3.84
N ALA A 48 0.47 6.56 -3.79
CA ALA A 48 -0.78 6.49 -3.04
C ALA A 48 -0.59 6.71 -1.53
N ILE A 49 0.52 6.24 -0.95
CA ILE A 49 0.86 6.49 0.45
C ILE A 49 1.00 7.98 0.74
N GLY A 50 1.66 8.74 -0.15
CA GLY A 50 1.83 10.18 0.03
C GLY A 50 0.49 10.89 0.10
N VAL A 51 -0.37 10.61 -0.87
CA VAL A 51 -1.74 11.15 -0.93
C VAL A 51 -2.57 10.72 0.27
N LEU A 52 -2.43 9.47 0.73
CA LEU A 52 -3.16 8.97 1.89
C LEU A 52 -2.75 9.70 3.17
N ILE A 53 -1.45 9.92 3.38
CA ILE A 53 -0.93 10.64 4.54
C ILE A 53 -1.44 12.09 4.52
N GLU A 54 -1.38 12.75 3.37
CA GLU A 54 -1.92 14.11 3.18
C GLU A 54 -3.42 14.17 3.45
N ALA A 55 -4.21 13.26 2.87
CA ALA A 55 -5.65 13.18 3.07
C ALA A 55 -6.01 12.87 4.54
N ALA A 56 -5.25 11.99 5.21
CA ALA A 56 -5.46 11.70 6.62
C ALA A 56 -5.18 12.92 7.50
N MET A 57 -4.13 13.69 7.19
CA MET A 57 -3.84 14.97 7.87
C MET A 57 -4.95 15.99 7.65
N ASP A 58 -5.42 16.16 6.41
CA ASP A 58 -6.50 17.10 6.06
C ASP A 58 -7.82 16.75 6.75
N MET A 59 -8.17 15.46 6.79
CA MET A 59 -9.36 14.96 7.49
C MET A 59 -9.21 14.90 9.02
N GLY A 60 -8.04 15.25 9.58
CA GLY A 60 -7.75 15.13 11.01
C GLY A 60 -7.82 13.69 11.52
N ARG A 61 -7.64 12.70 10.65
CA ARG A 61 -7.62 11.29 11.02
C ARG A 61 -6.24 10.88 11.50
N PRO A 62 -6.14 10.01 12.52
CA PRO A 62 -4.86 9.49 12.95
C PRO A 62 -4.27 8.62 11.84
N ILE A 63 -3.04 8.92 11.42
CA ILE A 63 -2.30 8.08 10.49
C ILE A 63 -1.90 6.80 11.24
N PRO A 64 -2.39 5.62 10.81
CA PRO A 64 -2.03 4.37 11.46
C PRO A 64 -0.53 4.13 11.26
N ARG A 65 0.17 3.75 12.33
CA ARG A 65 1.60 3.43 12.23
C ARG A 65 1.74 2.01 11.67
N PRO A 66 2.78 1.73 10.86
CA PRO A 66 3.04 0.38 10.38
C PRO A 66 3.23 -0.57 11.58
N SER A 67 2.50 -1.69 11.60
CA SER A 67 2.50 -2.62 12.75
C SER A 67 3.82 -3.34 12.96
N ARG A 68 4.66 -3.47 11.92
CA ARG A 68 5.95 -4.14 12.03
C ARG A 68 6.87 -3.79 10.87
N HIS A 69 8.08 -3.34 11.19
CA HIS A 69 9.24 -3.55 10.31
C HIS A 69 9.30 -5.04 10.01
N LEU A 70 9.35 -5.42 8.73
CA LEU A 70 9.59 -6.79 8.32
C LEU A 70 10.97 -7.23 8.86
N ALA A 71 11.01 -7.78 10.07
CA ALA A 71 12.08 -8.64 10.52
C ALA A 71 11.90 -9.96 9.78
N ILE A 72 12.58 -10.07 8.65
CA ILE A 72 12.77 -11.34 7.93
C ILE A 72 13.57 -12.23 8.88
N ALA A 73 13.00 -13.35 9.31
CA ALA A 73 13.70 -14.39 10.07
C ALA A 73 14.35 -15.38 9.11
#